data_AF-A0A9P8WH42-F1
#
_entry.id   AF-A0A9P8WH42-F1
#
_cell.length_a   1.000
_cell.length_b   1.000
_cell.length_c   1.000
_cell.angle_alpha   90.00
_cell.angle_beta   90.00
_cell.angle_gamma   90.00
#
_symmetry.space_group_name_H-M   'P 1'
#
loop_
_entity.id
_entity.type
_entity.pdbx_description
1 polymer ?
#
loop_
_entity_poly.entity_id
_entity_poly.type
_entity_poly.pdbx_seq_one_letter_code
_entity_poly.pdbx_strand_id
1 'polypeptide(L)'
;MSAGEIVSRHLVELRARGGGAGATAGASAGPLSLVLRFCSISIVFPSHATSITPIRPPLLHPLSSLRPSTPSDLVMERHTKAVEAIASAVRGFFERREPYRIFHGSTNSTRPQRNTRAVDISALKNVISVDKAARTALVEPNVPMDRLVESTLPYGLVPPVVMEFPGITAGGGFAGTAGESSSFKHGFFNDTINYVEMVLGNGDVVKASREERADLFRGAAGAVGSIGTTTLMELQLMEAKKFVKTTYHRTSSVAEAVARVRSEAENPSNDYVDGILFSKDHGVIVTGELTNEKPDDKPVQTFSGAWDPWYYLHVKDRTLNAPSAGPSASSSSSSSSPVDYIPLAEYFFRYDRGGFWVGAAAFTYFKGVPFNRFFRWFLDDFLHTRMLYRALHGSGESARFIVQDLGLPYRNAEAFVDYTAENFGIWPLWLCPLKQTAPPTFHPHTGEAETSADGTVSVPPSLNIGLWGWGPADHDEFVTKNRALEAKLTELGGMKWLYAHTYYDQEDFWKVYNNKEWYDALREKYHATTLPTVYDKVKIDVEARRAESRRTKESLKGRKPFGGFYGIWKSIQSKDYMLHRHAKWKYKEEKK
;
A
#
# COMPACT_ATOMS: atom_id res chain seq x y z
N MET A 1 -49.63 -1.28 -8.81
CA MET A 1 -49.53 0.10 -8.27
C MET A 1 -48.18 0.23 -7.61
N SER A 2 -47.54 1.36 -7.91
CA SER A 2 -46.16 1.74 -7.60
C SER A 2 -45.95 1.98 -6.10
N ALA A 3 -44.85 1.46 -5.56
CA ALA A 3 -44.36 1.75 -4.21
C ALA A 3 -43.48 3.01 -4.26
N GLY A 4 -44.15 4.16 -4.31
CA GLY A 4 -43.53 5.46 -4.16
C GLY A 4 -44.51 6.33 -3.39
N GLU A 5 -44.32 6.38 -2.07
CA GLU A 5 -44.85 7.37 -1.11
C GLU A 5 -44.83 6.74 0.28
N ILE A 6 -43.86 7.10 1.12
CA ILE A 6 -44.00 7.28 2.57
C ILE A 6 -42.71 7.98 3.04
N VAL A 7 -42.88 8.90 3.98
CA VAL A 7 -41.90 9.80 4.64
C VAL A 7 -41.87 11.23 4.07
N SER A 8 -42.95 11.96 4.34
CA SER A 8 -42.88 13.39 4.71
C SER A 8 -44.03 13.68 5.65
N ARG A 9 -43.72 14.02 6.91
CA ARG A 9 -44.54 14.82 7.85
C ARG A 9 -43.92 14.77 9.24
N HIS A 10 -43.20 15.82 9.62
CA HIS A 10 -43.31 16.37 10.97
C HIS A 10 -43.00 17.88 10.99
N LEU A 11 -43.99 18.60 11.52
CA LEU A 11 -43.94 19.87 12.26
C LEU A 11 -43.59 21.18 11.52
N VAL A 12 -44.63 21.91 11.11
CA VAL A 12 -44.76 23.36 11.39
C VAL A 12 -46.24 23.69 11.58
N GLU A 13 -46.62 24.17 12.77
CA GLU A 13 -47.77 25.05 12.93
C GLU A 13 -47.53 25.97 14.13
N LEU A 14 -47.40 27.28 13.87
CA LEU A 14 -47.80 28.33 14.81
C LEU A 14 -48.15 29.60 14.02
N ARG A 15 -49.37 30.05 14.32
CA ARG A 15 -50.18 31.08 13.67
C ARG A 15 -49.84 32.45 14.25
N ALA A 16 -49.80 33.50 13.43
CA ALA A 16 -50.29 34.85 13.78
C ALA A 16 -50.43 35.75 12.54
N ARG A 17 -51.37 36.70 12.63
CA ARG A 17 -52.08 37.41 11.54
C ARG A 17 -51.49 38.78 11.19
N GLY A 18 -51.88 39.25 10.00
CA GLY A 18 -52.01 40.67 9.59
C GLY A 18 -50.90 41.12 8.64
N GLY A 19 -51.10 41.77 7.50
CA GLY A 19 -52.27 42.32 6.81
C GLY A 19 -51.76 43.34 5.78
N GLY A 20 -52.41 43.45 4.61
CA GLY A 20 -52.44 44.69 3.82
C GLY A 20 -51.36 44.94 2.75
N ALA A 21 -51.73 44.64 1.49
CA ALA A 21 -51.63 45.46 0.27
C ALA A 21 -50.35 46.21 -0.16
N GLY A 22 -49.98 46.04 -1.44
CA GLY A 22 -49.68 47.18 -2.33
C GLY A 22 -48.35 47.20 -3.11
N ALA A 23 -48.45 46.93 -4.42
CA ALA A 23 -47.76 47.56 -5.56
C ALA A 23 -46.23 47.46 -5.78
N THR A 24 -45.94 46.87 -6.95
CA THR A 24 -44.82 46.99 -7.91
C THR A 24 -43.83 48.17 -7.84
N ALA A 25 -42.52 47.89 -7.95
CA ALA A 25 -41.57 48.52 -8.88
C ALA A 25 -40.18 47.83 -8.78
N GLY A 26 -39.50 47.64 -9.91
CA GLY A 26 -38.22 46.93 -10.00
C GLY A 26 -36.99 47.78 -9.70
N ALA A 27 -35.86 47.10 -9.43
CA ALA A 27 -34.50 47.56 -9.73
C ALA A 27 -33.49 46.42 -9.54
N SER A 28 -32.51 46.37 -10.43
CA SER A 28 -31.36 45.46 -10.50
C SER A 28 -30.27 45.75 -9.46
N ALA A 29 -29.61 44.70 -8.95
CA ALA A 29 -28.17 44.60 -8.59
C ALA A 29 -27.96 43.20 -7.97
N GLY A 30 -27.09 42.32 -8.47
CA GLY A 30 -25.63 42.38 -8.35
C GLY A 30 -25.18 41.72 -7.03
N PRO A 31 -24.41 40.61 -7.02
CA PRO A 31 -24.20 39.81 -5.81
C PRO A 31 -23.10 40.39 -4.91
N LEU A 32 -23.38 40.49 -3.61
CA LEU A 32 -22.41 40.87 -2.59
C LEU A 32 -21.53 39.68 -2.18
N SER A 33 -20.21 39.86 -2.34
CA SER A 33 -19.15 39.05 -1.75
C SER A 33 -18.87 39.54 -0.32
N LEU A 34 -18.79 38.60 0.63
CA LEU A 34 -18.47 38.86 2.04
C LEU A 34 -16.95 38.78 2.26
N VAL A 35 -16.32 39.92 2.50
CA VAL A 35 -14.90 40.05 2.89
C VAL A 35 -14.82 40.27 4.40
N LEU A 36 -14.17 39.35 5.12
CA LEU A 36 -13.85 39.48 6.55
C LEU A 36 -12.43 40.07 6.69
N ARG A 37 -12.32 41.30 7.22
CA ARG A 37 -11.07 41.92 7.70
C ARG A 37 -10.97 41.77 9.23
N PHE A 38 -9.80 41.38 9.73
CA PHE A 38 -9.44 41.44 11.14
C PHE A 38 -8.64 42.73 11.43
N CYS A 39 -9.06 43.48 12.46
CA CYS A 39 -8.35 44.64 13.00
C CYS A 39 -7.27 44.21 14.01
N SER A 40 -6.07 44.78 13.87
CA SER A 40 -5.00 44.74 14.88
C SER A 40 -4.96 46.09 15.63
N ILE A 41 -4.85 46.03 16.96
CA ILE A 41 -4.67 47.19 17.84
C ILE A 41 -3.17 47.34 18.10
N SER A 42 -2.62 48.53 17.86
CA SER A 42 -1.27 48.94 18.25
C SER A 42 -1.36 50.03 19.31
N ILE A 43 -0.61 49.87 20.40
CA ILE A 43 -0.47 50.85 21.49
C ILE A 43 0.88 51.55 21.32
N VAL A 44 0.86 52.88 21.29
CA VAL A 44 2.03 53.77 21.21
C VAL A 44 2.24 54.41 22.58
N PHE A 45 3.49 54.44 23.06
CA PHE A 45 3.90 55.28 24.20
C PHE A 45 5.08 56.18 23.83
N PRO A 46 5.14 57.43 24.33
CA PRO A 46 6.15 58.41 23.95
C PRO A 46 7.45 58.32 24.77
N SER A 47 8.52 58.77 24.13
CA SER A 47 9.92 58.82 24.60
C SER A 47 10.20 60.03 25.49
N HIS A 48 11.02 59.88 26.53
CA HIS A 48 11.87 60.93 27.11
C HIS A 48 13.21 60.32 27.52
N ALA A 49 14.30 61.01 27.15
CA ALA A 49 15.68 60.57 27.30
C ALA A 49 16.33 61.15 28.57
N THR A 50 17.21 60.37 29.21
CA THR A 50 18.33 60.91 30.02
C THR A 50 19.51 59.94 29.94
N SER A 51 20.68 60.50 29.64
CA SER A 51 21.97 59.85 29.40
C SER A 51 22.73 59.63 30.70
N ILE A 52 23.19 58.40 30.98
CA ILE A 52 24.41 58.12 31.77
C ILE A 52 25.03 56.79 31.25
N THR A 53 26.27 56.86 30.79
CA THR A 53 27.13 55.74 30.36
C THR A 53 27.76 55.00 31.54
N PRO A 54 27.90 53.66 31.45
CA PRO A 54 29.11 53.01 31.94
C PRO A 54 29.75 52.05 30.93
N ILE A 55 31.08 52.03 31.00
CA ILE A 55 32.05 51.32 30.17
C ILE A 55 31.88 49.79 30.29
N ARG A 56 31.92 49.06 29.17
CA ARG A 56 31.91 47.57 29.09
C ARG A 56 33.24 47.05 28.51
N PRO A 57 33.82 45.96 29.06
CA PRO A 57 35.04 45.31 28.53
C PRO A 57 34.74 44.49 27.25
N PRO A 58 35.77 44.07 26.48
CA PRO A 58 35.58 43.61 25.10
C PRO A 58 34.81 42.29 24.99
N LEU A 59 33.91 42.26 24.01
CA LEU A 59 33.07 41.13 23.63
C LEU A 59 33.91 40.01 22.99
N LEU A 60 33.86 38.83 23.61
CA LEU A 60 34.09 37.55 22.93
C LEU A 60 33.03 37.39 21.82
N HIS A 61 33.46 37.15 20.59
CA HIS A 61 32.58 36.77 19.49
C HIS A 61 31.85 35.47 19.82
N PRO A 62 30.51 35.42 19.81
CA PRO A 62 29.79 34.16 19.78
C PRO A 62 29.86 33.59 18.36
N LEU A 63 30.29 32.34 18.25
CA LEU A 63 30.10 31.50 17.06
C LEU A 63 28.67 31.67 16.54
N SER A 64 28.55 32.06 15.27
CA SER A 64 27.24 32.20 14.63
C SER A 64 26.54 30.85 14.64
N SER A 65 25.42 30.77 15.36
CA SER A 65 24.44 29.71 15.19
C SER A 65 23.95 29.74 13.75
N LEU A 66 24.29 28.72 12.96
CA LEU A 66 23.72 28.48 11.64
C LEU A 66 22.20 28.38 11.79
N ARG A 67 21.47 29.41 11.37
CA ARG A 67 20.02 29.29 11.19
C ARG A 67 19.79 28.36 10.00
N PRO A 68 18.92 27.34 10.11
CA PRO A 68 18.58 26.48 8.98
C PRO A 68 18.07 27.36 7.83
N SER A 69 18.76 27.27 6.69
CA SER A 69 18.62 28.20 5.57
C SER A 69 17.52 27.79 4.58
N THR A 70 17.07 26.53 4.65
CA THR A 70 16.04 25.97 3.78
C THR A 70 14.94 25.25 4.56
N PRO A 71 13.71 25.13 4.02
CA PRO A 71 12.66 24.32 4.62
C PRO A 71 13.08 22.85 4.86
N SER A 72 13.92 22.28 3.98
CA SER A 72 14.46 20.93 4.16
C SER A 72 15.38 20.82 5.37
N ASP A 73 16.19 21.84 5.68
CA ASP A 73 17.06 21.84 6.85
C ASP A 73 16.25 21.77 8.16
N LEU A 74 15.13 22.51 8.22
CA LEU A 74 14.21 22.48 9.37
C LEU A 74 13.54 21.11 9.55
N VAL A 75 13.13 20.47 8.45
CA VAL A 75 12.52 19.13 8.51
C VAL A 75 13.58 18.09 8.91
N MET A 76 14.82 18.22 8.43
CA MET A 76 15.93 17.37 8.85
C MET A 76 16.30 17.55 10.33
N GLU A 77 16.30 18.78 10.85
CA GLU A 77 16.55 19.00 12.28
C GLU A 77 15.46 18.34 13.15
N ARG A 78 14.19 18.45 12.74
CA ARG A 78 13.09 17.73 13.39
C ARG A 78 13.27 16.21 13.30
N HIS A 79 13.70 15.72 12.14
CA HIS A 79 13.95 14.31 11.92
C HIS A 79 15.03 13.79 12.89
N THR A 80 16.19 14.46 12.97
CA THR A 80 17.27 14.12 13.88
C THR A 80 16.81 14.05 15.34
N LYS A 81 16.08 15.07 15.81
CA LYS A 81 15.52 15.09 17.19
C LYS A 81 14.56 13.92 17.45
N ALA A 82 13.75 13.54 16.47
CA ALA A 82 12.85 12.40 16.59
C ALA A 82 13.64 11.08 16.65
N VAL A 83 14.67 10.93 15.82
CA VAL A 83 15.54 9.74 15.80
C VAL A 83 16.31 9.60 17.12
N GLU A 84 16.83 10.69 17.69
CA GLU A 84 17.49 10.69 19.00
C GLU A 84 16.55 10.18 20.11
N ALA A 85 15.30 10.63 20.13
CA ALA A 85 14.30 10.17 21.09
C ALA A 85 13.97 8.67 20.91
N ILE A 86 13.82 8.22 19.66
CA ILE A 86 13.59 6.81 19.31
C ILE A 86 14.78 5.95 19.76
N ALA A 87 16.00 6.35 19.42
CA ALA A 87 17.23 5.68 19.78
C ALA A 87 17.39 5.57 21.30
N SER A 88 17.11 6.65 22.04
CA SER A 88 17.13 6.65 23.50
C SER A 88 16.09 5.68 24.09
N ALA A 89 14.87 5.65 23.56
CA ALA A 89 13.84 4.73 24.02
C ALA A 89 14.23 3.26 23.78
N VAL A 90 14.76 2.96 22.58
CA VAL A 90 15.24 1.61 22.21
C VAL A 90 16.39 1.18 23.12
N ARG A 91 17.37 2.06 23.36
CA ARG A 91 18.50 1.80 24.27
C ARG A 91 18.02 1.44 25.67
N GLY A 92 17.03 2.16 26.20
CA GLY A 92 16.43 1.85 27.50
C GLY A 92 15.81 0.45 27.54
N PHE A 93 15.10 0.01 26.49
CA PHE A 93 14.57 -1.36 26.42
C PHE A 93 15.69 -2.40 26.32
N PHE A 94 16.74 -2.11 25.55
CA PHE A 94 17.89 -2.99 25.38
C PHE A 94 18.64 -3.24 26.69
N GLU A 95 18.94 -2.18 27.46
CA GLU A 95 19.61 -2.26 28.76
C GLU A 95 18.83 -3.11 29.77
N ARG A 96 17.49 -3.03 29.74
CA ARG A 96 16.60 -3.84 30.58
C ARG A 96 16.33 -5.24 30.02
N ARG A 97 16.84 -5.57 28.82
CA ARG A 97 16.56 -6.81 28.07
C ARG A 97 15.06 -7.06 27.87
N GLU A 98 14.31 -5.98 27.67
CA GLU A 98 12.86 -6.05 27.51
C GLU A 98 12.47 -6.02 26.03
N PRO A 99 11.54 -6.89 25.58
CA PRO A 99 11.03 -6.81 24.23
C PRO A 99 10.11 -5.60 24.07
N TYR A 100 10.12 -5.02 22.87
CA TYR A 100 9.24 -3.92 22.49
C TYR A 100 8.65 -4.13 21.09
N ARG A 101 7.65 -3.32 20.73
CA ARG A 101 7.08 -3.25 19.37
C ARG A 101 7.22 -1.85 18.80
N ILE A 102 7.16 -1.73 17.49
CA ILE A 102 7.09 -0.42 16.82
C ILE A 102 5.63 -0.03 16.63
N PHE A 103 5.31 1.20 17.02
CA PHE A 103 4.04 1.83 16.72
C PHE A 103 4.21 2.81 15.54
N HIS A 104 3.59 2.48 14.41
CA HIS A 104 3.68 3.22 13.15
C HIS A 104 2.59 4.29 12.98
N GLY A 105 1.59 4.33 13.87
CA GLY A 105 0.36 5.12 13.69
C GLY A 105 -0.67 4.42 12.79
N SER A 106 -0.34 4.12 11.53
CA SER A 106 -1.22 3.42 10.57
C SER A 106 -0.51 2.24 9.87
N THR A 107 -1.25 1.15 9.56
CA THR A 107 -0.71 -0.03 8.85
C THR A 107 -1.78 -0.72 8.01
N ASN A 108 -1.38 -1.29 6.85
CA ASN A 108 -2.22 -2.13 5.97
C ASN A 108 -2.02 -3.65 6.21
N SER A 109 -1.27 -4.02 7.24
CA SER A 109 -1.05 -5.43 7.61
C SER A 109 -2.33 -6.10 8.09
N THR A 110 -2.65 -7.32 7.63
CA THR A 110 -3.84 -8.11 8.04
C THR A 110 -3.80 -8.62 9.49
N ARG A 111 -2.72 -8.33 10.23
CA ARG A 111 -2.51 -8.66 11.65
C ARG A 111 -3.15 -7.62 12.61
N PRO A 112 -3.75 -8.04 13.75
CA PRO A 112 -4.32 -7.13 14.75
C PRO A 112 -3.24 -6.38 15.55
N GLN A 113 -3.55 -5.15 15.97
CA GLN A 113 -2.68 -4.35 16.85
C GLN A 113 -2.76 -4.82 18.31
N ARG A 114 -1.63 -4.85 19.01
CA ARG A 114 -1.53 -5.18 20.45
C ARG A 114 -1.04 -3.94 21.22
N ASN A 115 -1.77 -3.50 22.25
CA ASN A 115 -1.39 -2.39 23.13
C ASN A 115 -0.40 -2.86 24.20
N THR A 116 0.87 -3.03 23.82
CA THR A 116 1.97 -3.33 24.74
C THR A 116 3.15 -2.41 24.47
N ARG A 117 4.06 -2.26 25.44
CA ARG A 117 5.35 -1.53 25.39
C ARG A 117 5.84 -1.29 23.96
N ALA A 118 5.70 -0.04 23.49
CA ALA A 118 5.95 0.32 22.10
C ALA A 118 6.85 1.55 21.99
N VAL A 119 7.66 1.57 20.94
CA VAL A 119 8.42 2.73 20.48
C VAL A 119 7.60 3.38 19.37
N ASP A 120 7.19 4.62 19.59
CA ASP A 120 6.37 5.39 18.65
C ASP A 120 7.24 6.07 17.59
N ILE A 121 7.03 5.71 16.33
CA ILE A 121 7.69 6.34 15.17
C ILE A 121 6.71 7.11 14.28
N SER A 122 5.44 7.25 14.69
CA SER A 122 4.36 7.84 13.87
C SER A 122 4.61 9.31 13.47
N ALA A 123 5.55 9.98 14.13
CA ALA A 123 6.01 11.31 13.79
C ALA A 123 6.90 11.35 12.52
N LEU A 124 7.52 10.22 12.15
CA LEU A 124 8.39 10.06 10.98
C LEU A 124 7.55 9.77 9.73
N LYS A 125 6.98 10.81 9.09
CA LYS A 125 5.98 10.71 8.01
C LYS A 125 6.12 11.78 6.92
N ASN A 126 7.27 12.42 6.81
CA ASN A 126 7.53 13.51 5.87
C ASN A 126 8.40 13.03 4.69
N VAL A 127 8.10 13.54 3.51
CA VAL A 127 9.09 13.61 2.42
C VAL A 127 9.98 14.80 2.74
N ILE A 128 11.26 14.54 3.02
CA ILE A 128 12.23 15.56 3.45
C ILE A 128 12.62 16.44 2.27
N SER A 129 12.99 15.82 1.16
CA SER A 129 13.45 16.50 -0.05
C SER A 129 13.21 15.63 -1.29
N VAL A 130 13.12 16.30 -2.44
CA VAL A 130 13.12 15.68 -3.76
C VAL A 130 14.21 16.37 -4.57
N ASP A 131 15.24 15.63 -4.97
CA ASP A 131 16.30 16.12 -5.83
C ASP A 131 16.00 15.75 -7.28
N LYS A 132 15.69 16.77 -8.09
CA LYS A 132 15.36 16.57 -9.50
C LYS A 132 16.58 16.18 -10.34
N ALA A 133 17.76 16.68 -9.99
CA ALA A 133 18.99 16.43 -10.74
C ALA A 133 19.51 15.02 -10.46
N ALA A 134 19.59 14.64 -9.18
CA ALA A 134 19.99 13.29 -8.77
C ALA A 134 18.88 12.25 -9.02
N ARG A 135 17.63 12.70 -9.24
CA ARG A 135 16.42 11.86 -9.34
C ARG A 135 16.26 10.98 -8.09
N THR A 136 16.30 11.61 -6.92
CA THR A 136 16.12 10.93 -5.65
C THR A 136 15.11 11.65 -4.76
N ALA A 137 14.54 10.92 -3.81
CA ALA A 137 13.75 11.49 -2.72
C ALA A 137 14.26 10.96 -1.38
N LEU A 138 14.40 11.85 -0.41
CA LEU A 138 14.72 11.49 0.97
C LEU A 138 13.43 11.46 1.78
N VAL A 139 13.07 10.30 2.34
CA VAL A 139 11.75 10.10 2.97
C VAL A 139 11.83 9.36 4.29
N GLU A 140 10.89 9.67 5.16
CA GLU A 140 10.65 8.96 6.41
C GLU A 140 9.76 7.71 6.21
N PRO A 141 9.86 6.70 7.09
CA PRO A 141 9.25 5.37 6.90
C PRO A 141 7.71 5.37 6.86
N ASN A 142 7.02 6.32 7.49
CA ASN A 142 5.56 6.36 7.48
C ASN A 142 4.98 7.30 6.41
N VAL A 143 5.76 7.69 5.40
CA VAL A 143 5.23 8.34 4.20
C VAL A 143 4.43 7.30 3.39
N PRO A 144 3.10 7.47 3.22
CA PRO A 144 2.30 6.60 2.37
C PRO A 144 2.53 6.88 0.87
N MET A 145 2.27 5.88 0.02
CA MET A 145 2.50 5.98 -1.44
C MET A 145 1.76 7.13 -2.10
N ASP A 146 0.51 7.42 -1.69
CA ASP A 146 -0.21 8.58 -2.22
C ASP A 146 0.54 9.90 -1.98
N ARG A 147 1.06 10.12 -0.77
CA ARG A 147 1.84 11.32 -0.44
C ARG A 147 3.20 11.32 -1.11
N LEU A 148 3.83 10.16 -1.29
CA LEU A 148 5.09 10.06 -2.01
C LEU A 148 4.93 10.48 -3.47
N VAL A 149 3.91 9.95 -4.16
CA VAL A 149 3.58 10.33 -5.55
C VAL A 149 3.19 11.81 -5.62
N GLU A 150 2.32 12.30 -4.72
CA GLU A 150 1.94 13.73 -4.69
C GLU A 150 3.13 14.68 -4.46
N SER A 151 4.18 14.23 -3.77
CA SER A 151 5.37 15.05 -3.48
C SER A 151 6.39 15.02 -4.60
N THR A 152 6.47 13.92 -5.36
CA THR A 152 7.48 13.72 -6.41
C THR A 152 6.98 14.17 -7.79
N LEU A 153 5.69 13.96 -8.09
CA LEU A 153 5.10 14.28 -9.39
C LEU A 153 5.26 15.76 -9.82
N PRO A 154 5.19 16.78 -8.92
CA PRO A 154 5.45 18.18 -9.29
C PRO A 154 6.87 18.44 -9.85
N TYR A 155 7.83 17.55 -9.55
CA TYR A 155 9.20 17.62 -10.08
C TYR A 155 9.34 16.91 -11.44
N GLY A 156 8.25 16.32 -11.95
CA GLY A 156 8.25 15.47 -13.14
C GLY A 156 8.85 14.09 -12.89
N LEU A 157 8.81 13.63 -11.64
CA LEU A 157 9.43 12.38 -11.19
C LEU A 157 8.44 11.52 -10.41
N VAL A 158 8.64 10.20 -10.42
CA VAL A 158 7.87 9.21 -9.66
C VAL A 158 8.78 8.07 -9.17
N PRO A 159 8.43 7.35 -8.09
CA PRO A 159 9.13 6.13 -7.71
C PRO A 159 9.03 5.06 -8.82
N PRO A 160 10.09 4.27 -9.09
CA PRO A 160 10.04 3.18 -10.09
C PRO A 160 9.08 2.05 -9.71
N VAL A 161 8.91 1.80 -8.41
CA VAL A 161 7.96 0.84 -7.85
C VAL A 161 7.00 1.59 -6.93
N VAL A 162 5.71 1.60 -7.30
CA VAL A 162 4.63 2.21 -6.51
C VAL A 162 3.64 1.12 -6.15
N MET A 163 3.40 0.94 -4.86
CA MET A 163 2.45 -0.05 -4.36
C MET A 163 1.03 0.42 -4.62
N GLU A 164 0.21 -0.51 -5.11
CA GLU A 164 -1.07 -0.16 -5.74
C GLU A 164 -2.12 0.33 -4.74
N PHE A 165 -1.85 0.15 -3.44
CA PHE A 165 -2.66 0.69 -2.35
C PHE A 165 -2.06 1.99 -1.81
N PRO A 166 -2.79 3.13 -1.94
CA PRO A 166 -2.36 4.46 -1.50
C PRO A 166 -1.78 4.53 -0.09
N GLY A 167 -2.28 3.68 0.83
CA GLY A 167 -1.92 3.70 2.25
C GLY A 167 -0.69 2.89 2.64
N ILE A 168 -0.09 2.13 1.73
CA ILE A 168 1.16 1.41 2.04
C ILE A 168 2.27 2.45 2.22
N THR A 169 3.08 2.31 3.27
CA THR A 169 4.16 3.26 3.59
C THR A 169 5.49 2.82 3.00
N ALA A 170 6.39 3.76 2.73
CA ALA A 170 7.73 3.48 2.21
C ALA A 170 8.53 2.52 3.13
N GLY A 171 8.46 2.71 4.45
CA GLY A 171 9.06 1.79 5.43
C GLY A 171 8.40 0.42 5.45
N GLY A 172 7.07 0.36 5.24
CA GLY A 172 6.35 -0.90 5.07
C GLY A 172 6.75 -1.63 3.79
N GLY A 173 7.03 -0.90 2.72
CA GLY A 173 7.56 -1.43 1.46
C GLY A 173 8.95 -2.03 1.63
N PHE A 174 9.87 -1.32 2.30
CA PHE A 174 11.23 -1.81 2.56
C PHE A 174 11.24 -3.03 3.50
N ALA A 175 10.52 -2.97 4.61
CA ALA A 175 10.47 -4.05 5.59
C ALA A 175 9.59 -5.23 5.13
N GLY A 176 8.73 -5.03 4.13
CA GLY A 176 7.91 -6.05 3.49
C GLY A 176 8.51 -6.53 2.17
N THR A 177 7.69 -7.21 1.37
CA THR A 177 8.10 -7.71 0.04
C THR A 177 7.91 -6.64 -1.04
N ALA A 178 6.71 -6.05 -1.13
CA ALA A 178 6.38 -4.93 -2.04
C ALA A 178 6.83 -5.13 -3.50
N GLY A 179 6.29 -6.18 -4.13
CA GLY A 179 6.37 -6.39 -5.57
C GLY A 179 5.07 -6.00 -6.26
N GLU A 180 5.17 -5.35 -7.42
CA GLU A 180 4.04 -4.73 -8.13
C GLU A 180 4.20 -4.88 -9.65
N SER A 181 3.27 -4.34 -10.43
CA SER A 181 3.27 -4.44 -11.90
C SER A 181 4.56 -3.96 -12.60
N SER A 182 5.39 -3.12 -11.97
CA SER A 182 6.70 -2.70 -12.52
C SER A 182 7.89 -3.51 -11.98
N SER A 183 7.67 -4.42 -11.03
CA SER A 183 8.73 -5.15 -10.31
C SER A 183 9.44 -6.20 -11.15
N PHE A 184 8.86 -6.65 -12.27
CA PHE A 184 9.60 -7.46 -13.25
C PHE A 184 10.81 -6.69 -13.84
N LYS A 185 10.69 -5.35 -13.94
CA LYS A 185 11.70 -4.45 -14.50
C LYS A 185 12.62 -3.89 -13.41
N HIS A 186 12.02 -3.42 -12.32
CA HIS A 186 12.73 -2.66 -11.27
C HIS A 186 13.09 -3.47 -10.02
N GLY A 187 12.65 -4.73 -9.91
CA GLY A 187 12.79 -5.52 -8.68
C GLY A 187 11.76 -5.16 -7.62
N PHE A 188 12.01 -5.58 -6.39
CA PHE A 188 11.17 -5.24 -5.25
C PHE A 188 11.40 -3.77 -4.83
N PHE A 189 10.52 -3.21 -4.02
CA PHE A 189 10.63 -1.79 -3.62
C PHE A 189 12.01 -1.43 -3.01
N ASN A 190 12.61 -2.31 -2.21
CA ASN A 190 13.95 -2.11 -1.64
C ASN A 190 15.06 -2.03 -2.71
N ASP A 191 14.87 -2.62 -3.89
CA ASP A 191 15.84 -2.53 -4.96
C ASP A 191 15.97 -1.10 -5.51
N THR A 192 14.91 -0.29 -5.34
CA THR A 192 14.87 1.12 -5.72
C THR A 192 15.41 2.07 -4.63
N ILE A 193 15.92 1.55 -3.52
CA ILE A 193 16.47 2.33 -2.41
C ILE A 193 18.00 2.36 -2.50
N ASN A 194 18.60 3.54 -2.36
CA ASN A 194 20.05 3.71 -2.34
C ASN A 194 20.64 3.37 -0.97
N TYR A 195 20.04 3.90 0.09
CA TYR A 195 20.43 3.61 1.48
C TYR A 195 19.26 3.80 2.44
N VAL A 196 19.41 3.22 3.64
CA VAL A 196 18.53 3.45 4.79
C VAL A 196 19.33 3.93 6.00
N GLU A 197 18.69 4.77 6.81
CA GLU A 197 19.07 4.99 8.20
C GLU A 197 18.23 4.07 9.09
N MET A 198 18.86 3.46 10.09
CA MET A 198 18.21 2.53 10.99
C MET A 198 18.64 2.75 12.44
N VAL A 199 17.68 2.64 13.36
CA VAL A 199 17.93 2.43 14.80
C VAL A 199 18.01 0.93 15.06
N LEU A 200 19.17 0.45 15.49
CA LEU A 200 19.44 -0.95 15.83
C LEU A 200 18.81 -1.35 17.17
N GLY A 201 18.81 -2.65 17.49
CA GLY A 201 18.20 -3.17 18.71
C GLY A 201 18.81 -2.63 20.01
N ASN A 202 20.06 -2.16 19.98
CA ASN A 202 20.75 -1.50 21.10
C ASN A 202 20.57 0.03 21.14
N GLY A 203 19.84 0.61 20.17
CA GLY A 203 19.62 2.04 20.07
C GLY A 203 20.75 2.81 19.40
N ASP A 204 21.67 2.15 18.69
CA ASP A 204 22.61 2.84 17.81
C ASP A 204 21.94 3.22 16.48
N VAL A 205 22.28 4.40 15.97
CA VAL A 205 21.81 4.89 14.67
C VAL A 205 22.89 4.59 13.63
N VAL A 206 22.53 3.85 12.58
CA VAL A 206 23.47 3.46 11.53
C VAL A 206 22.90 3.73 10.14
N LYS A 207 23.79 3.92 9.18
CA LYS A 207 23.49 3.92 7.75
C LYS A 207 23.82 2.54 7.16
N ALA A 208 22.95 2.05 6.27
CA ALA A 208 23.16 0.82 5.51
C ALA A 208 22.79 1.03 4.04
N SER A 209 23.63 0.53 3.14
CA SER A 209 23.52 0.60 1.68
C SER A 209 24.12 -0.65 1.04
N ARG A 210 24.26 -0.69 -0.29
CA ARG A 210 24.93 -1.82 -0.96
C ARG A 210 26.45 -1.83 -0.72
N GLU A 211 27.02 -0.67 -0.37
CA GLU A 211 28.46 -0.46 -0.17
C GLU A 211 28.84 -0.35 1.31
N GLU A 212 27.90 0.02 2.19
CA GLU A 212 28.09 0.18 3.63
C GLU A 212 27.12 -0.72 4.40
N ARG A 213 27.62 -1.65 5.22
CA ARG A 213 26.78 -2.65 5.95
C ARG A 213 25.80 -3.37 5.01
N ALA A 214 26.32 -3.86 3.88
CA ALA A 214 25.54 -4.51 2.83
C ALA A 214 24.71 -5.71 3.31
N ASP A 215 25.22 -6.44 4.30
CA ASP A 215 24.51 -7.54 4.96
C ASP A 215 23.29 -7.07 5.75
N LEU A 216 23.39 -5.94 6.47
CA LEU A 216 22.25 -5.29 7.13
C LEU A 216 21.24 -4.79 6.11
N PHE A 217 21.69 -4.08 5.07
CA PHE A 217 20.82 -3.51 4.05
C PHE A 217 19.97 -4.60 3.36
N ARG A 218 20.62 -5.70 2.95
CA ARG A 218 19.97 -6.84 2.31
C ARG A 218 19.11 -7.64 3.30
N GLY A 219 19.64 -7.94 4.48
CA GLY A 219 18.97 -8.80 5.46
C GLY A 219 17.84 -8.13 6.24
N ALA A 220 17.77 -6.79 6.28
CA ALA A 220 16.66 -6.06 6.87
C ALA A 220 15.46 -5.90 5.92
N ALA A 221 15.70 -5.91 4.60
CA ALA A 221 14.64 -5.89 3.60
C ALA A 221 13.79 -7.17 3.70
N GLY A 222 12.46 -7.04 3.67
CA GLY A 222 11.53 -8.17 3.85
C GLY A 222 11.49 -8.78 5.26
N ALA A 223 12.38 -8.37 6.18
CA ALA A 223 12.48 -8.94 7.52
C ALA A 223 11.42 -8.42 8.50
N VAL A 224 10.37 -7.74 8.03
CA VAL A 224 9.25 -7.21 8.83
C VAL A 224 9.72 -6.39 10.06
N GLY A 225 10.85 -5.69 9.91
CA GLY A 225 11.50 -4.87 10.94
C GLY A 225 12.05 -5.68 12.13
N SER A 226 12.42 -6.94 11.94
CA SER A 226 12.94 -7.82 13.01
C SER A 226 14.43 -7.60 13.32
N ILE A 227 15.15 -6.89 12.45
CA ILE A 227 16.59 -6.57 12.60
C ILE A 227 16.80 -5.18 13.22
N GLY A 228 15.93 -4.22 12.91
CA GLY A 228 16.00 -2.85 13.41
C GLY A 228 14.87 -2.00 12.86
N THR A 229 14.87 -0.72 13.21
CA THR A 229 13.82 0.24 12.85
C THR A 229 14.35 1.23 11.82
N THR A 230 13.89 1.14 10.58
CA THR A 230 14.19 2.13 9.54
C THR A 230 13.60 3.49 9.93
N THR A 231 14.43 4.54 9.91
CA THR A 231 14.05 5.91 10.26
C THR A 231 14.09 6.85 9.06
N LEU A 232 14.93 6.58 8.07
CA LEU A 232 15.06 7.38 6.85
C LEU A 232 15.46 6.49 5.67
N MET A 233 15.09 6.86 4.45
CA MET A 233 15.55 6.20 3.23
C MET A 233 15.69 7.18 2.08
N GLU A 234 16.70 6.98 1.24
CA GLU A 234 16.83 7.66 -0.04
C GLU A 234 16.36 6.72 -1.15
N LEU A 235 15.28 7.09 -1.84
CA LEU A 235 14.75 6.33 -2.97
C LEU A 235 15.21 6.95 -4.28
N GLN A 236 15.41 6.08 -5.26
CA GLN A 236 15.54 6.45 -6.66
C GLN A 236 14.18 6.88 -7.21
N LEU A 237 14.21 7.79 -8.17
CA LEU A 237 13.06 8.26 -8.93
C LEU A 237 13.34 8.10 -10.43
N MET A 238 12.26 8.01 -11.20
CA MET A 238 12.30 8.01 -12.67
C MET A 238 11.43 9.13 -13.22
N GLU A 239 11.64 9.47 -14.50
CA GLU A 239 10.82 10.46 -15.19
C GLU A 239 9.35 10.03 -15.24
N ALA A 240 8.47 10.91 -14.80
CA ALA A 240 7.04 10.75 -14.99
C ALA A 240 6.65 11.03 -16.44
N LYS A 241 5.74 10.24 -16.99
CA LYS A 241 4.99 10.56 -18.21
C LYS A 241 3.54 10.89 -17.88
N LYS A 242 2.79 11.43 -18.83
CA LYS A 242 1.39 11.85 -18.60
C LYS A 242 0.46 10.64 -18.40
N PHE A 243 0.65 9.60 -19.20
CA PHE A 243 -0.24 8.44 -19.25
C PHE A 243 0.55 7.13 -19.22
N VAL A 244 -0.16 6.06 -18.85
CA VAL A 244 0.17 4.69 -19.16
C VAL A 244 -0.78 4.24 -20.27
N LYS A 245 -0.23 3.88 -21.43
CA LYS A 245 -0.96 3.20 -22.49
C LYS A 245 -1.09 1.74 -22.07
N THR A 246 -2.30 1.34 -21.71
CA THR A 246 -2.57 0.02 -21.14
C THR A 246 -3.29 -0.86 -22.15
N THR A 247 -2.69 -2.02 -22.47
CA THR A 247 -3.23 -3.00 -23.42
C THR A 247 -3.67 -4.26 -22.69
N TYR A 248 -4.86 -4.76 -23.02
CA TYR A 248 -5.47 -5.93 -22.39
C TYR A 248 -5.44 -7.16 -23.33
N HIS A 249 -4.65 -8.15 -22.99
CA HIS A 249 -4.44 -9.37 -23.78
C HIS A 249 -5.25 -10.54 -23.20
N ARG A 250 -6.37 -10.86 -23.85
CA ARG A 250 -7.22 -12.00 -23.47
C ARG A 250 -6.49 -13.33 -23.73
N THR A 251 -6.56 -14.26 -22.79
CA THR A 251 -5.99 -15.63 -22.88
C THR A 251 -7.02 -16.69 -22.50
N SER A 252 -7.09 -17.77 -23.26
CA SER A 252 -8.14 -18.80 -23.20
C SER A 252 -7.85 -19.98 -22.27
N SER A 253 -6.66 -20.02 -21.67
CA SER A 253 -6.27 -21.02 -20.67
C SER A 253 -5.29 -20.42 -19.66
N VAL A 254 -5.09 -21.14 -18.55
CA VAL A 254 -4.06 -20.82 -17.55
C VAL A 254 -2.66 -20.93 -18.16
N ALA A 255 -2.37 -21.99 -18.91
CA ALA A 255 -1.11 -22.15 -19.64
C ALA A 255 -0.81 -20.95 -20.56
N GLU A 256 -1.79 -20.50 -21.34
CA GLU A 256 -1.64 -19.34 -22.24
C GLU A 256 -1.38 -18.05 -21.44
N ALA A 257 -2.07 -17.84 -20.31
CA ALA A 257 -1.84 -16.70 -19.43
C ALA A 257 -0.42 -16.68 -18.85
N VAL A 258 0.05 -17.82 -18.33
CA VAL A 258 1.40 -17.99 -17.75
C VAL A 258 2.48 -17.77 -18.80
N ALA A 259 2.29 -18.30 -20.02
CA ALA A 259 3.23 -18.08 -21.12
C ALA A 259 3.26 -16.60 -21.56
N ARG A 260 2.08 -15.97 -21.71
CA ARG A 260 1.99 -14.57 -22.14
C ARG A 260 2.58 -13.62 -21.10
N VAL A 261 2.27 -13.76 -19.81
CA VAL A 261 2.80 -12.86 -18.77
C VAL A 261 4.32 -12.94 -18.69
N ARG A 262 4.90 -14.12 -18.90
CA ARG A 262 6.35 -14.30 -19.02
C ARG A 262 6.92 -13.55 -20.23
N SER A 263 6.34 -13.76 -21.40
CA SER A 263 6.80 -13.12 -22.64
C SER A 263 6.71 -11.59 -22.58
N GLU A 264 5.64 -11.05 -21.98
CA GLU A 264 5.48 -9.60 -21.85
C GLU A 264 6.41 -8.99 -20.79
N ALA A 265 6.76 -9.74 -19.75
CA ALA A 265 7.78 -9.31 -18.78
C ALA A 265 9.19 -9.26 -19.40
N GLU A 266 9.45 -10.06 -20.44
CA GLU A 266 10.72 -10.03 -21.19
C GLU A 266 10.74 -8.93 -22.27
N ASN A 267 9.59 -8.34 -22.59
CA ASN A 267 9.48 -7.29 -23.61
C ASN A 267 9.98 -5.93 -23.06
N PRO A 268 11.07 -5.35 -23.60
CA PRO A 268 11.66 -4.12 -23.08
C PRO A 268 10.79 -2.87 -23.27
N SER A 269 9.80 -2.91 -24.17
CA SER A 269 8.88 -1.78 -24.35
C SER A 269 7.92 -1.60 -23.18
N ASN A 270 7.67 -2.66 -22.41
CA ASN A 270 6.75 -2.61 -21.29
C ASN A 270 7.41 -1.95 -20.07
N ASP A 271 6.67 -1.06 -19.42
CA ASP A 271 7.02 -0.47 -18.13
C ASP A 271 6.25 -1.15 -16.98
N TYR A 272 5.08 -1.70 -17.30
CA TYR A 272 4.21 -2.41 -16.36
C TYR A 272 3.67 -3.69 -16.99
N VAL A 273 3.64 -4.78 -16.21
CA VAL A 273 3.04 -6.06 -16.58
C VAL A 273 2.38 -6.65 -15.34
N ASP A 274 1.09 -6.96 -15.43
CA ASP A 274 0.36 -7.79 -14.47
C ASP A 274 -0.70 -8.63 -15.20
N GLY A 275 -1.52 -9.38 -14.46
CA GLY A 275 -2.57 -10.18 -15.06
C GLY A 275 -3.67 -10.53 -14.08
N ILE A 276 -4.83 -10.87 -14.63
CA ILE A 276 -6.02 -11.28 -13.88
C ILE A 276 -6.57 -12.55 -14.50
N LEU A 277 -6.65 -13.63 -13.73
CA LEU A 277 -7.39 -14.83 -14.10
C LEU A 277 -8.80 -14.74 -13.52
N PHE A 278 -9.82 -14.59 -14.35
CA PHE A 278 -11.22 -14.59 -13.94
C PHE A 278 -11.80 -16.00 -13.79
N SER A 279 -11.23 -16.96 -14.51
CA SER A 279 -11.54 -18.38 -14.51
C SER A 279 -10.40 -19.14 -15.20
N LYS A 280 -10.48 -20.47 -15.28
CA LYS A 280 -9.51 -21.29 -16.01
C LYS A 280 -9.42 -20.96 -17.51
N ASP A 281 -10.51 -20.43 -18.08
CA ASP A 281 -10.69 -20.15 -19.51
C ASP A 281 -10.76 -18.64 -19.85
N HIS A 282 -10.71 -17.76 -18.85
CA HIS A 282 -10.69 -16.30 -19.01
C HIS A 282 -9.56 -15.68 -18.20
N GLY A 283 -8.37 -15.64 -18.81
CA GLY A 283 -7.25 -14.83 -18.34
C GLY A 283 -7.12 -13.52 -19.11
N VAL A 284 -6.52 -12.51 -18.48
CA VAL A 284 -6.13 -11.26 -19.14
C VAL A 284 -4.76 -10.86 -18.64
N ILE A 285 -3.79 -10.76 -19.56
CA ILE A 285 -2.49 -10.15 -19.28
C ILE A 285 -2.55 -8.69 -19.65
N VAL A 286 -2.12 -7.84 -18.74
CA VAL A 286 -2.17 -6.39 -18.87
C VAL A 286 -0.75 -5.88 -19.04
N THR A 287 -0.54 -5.05 -20.04
CA THR A 287 0.75 -4.40 -20.30
C THR A 287 0.57 -2.90 -20.27
N GLY A 288 1.57 -2.17 -19.81
CA GLY A 288 1.57 -0.71 -19.72
C GLY A 288 2.85 -0.11 -20.27
N GLU A 289 2.71 0.87 -21.17
CA GLU A 289 3.81 1.66 -21.73
C GLU A 289 3.66 3.13 -21.26
N LEU A 290 4.69 3.70 -20.66
CA LEU A 290 4.70 5.11 -20.26
C LEU A 290 4.73 6.02 -21.49
N THR A 291 3.79 6.95 -21.59
CA THR A 291 3.69 7.84 -22.75
C THR A 291 3.21 9.25 -22.38
N ASN A 292 3.70 10.25 -23.10
CA ASN A 292 3.17 11.61 -23.07
C ASN A 292 2.07 11.84 -24.11
N GLU A 293 1.89 10.88 -25.02
CA GLU A 293 1.01 10.98 -26.18
C GLU A 293 -0.22 10.11 -25.96
N LYS A 294 -1.38 10.67 -26.30
CA LYS A 294 -2.66 9.98 -26.36
C LYS A 294 -3.36 10.44 -27.64
N PRO A 295 -3.85 9.54 -28.50
CA PRO A 295 -4.65 9.91 -29.65
C PRO A 295 -5.85 10.78 -29.25
N ASP A 296 -6.18 11.78 -30.07
CA ASP A 296 -7.26 12.74 -29.77
C ASP A 296 -8.64 12.07 -29.71
N ASP A 297 -8.83 11.01 -30.49
CA ASP A 297 -10.07 10.21 -30.55
C ASP A 297 -10.23 9.24 -29.36
N LYS A 298 -9.17 9.02 -28.57
CA LYS A 298 -9.21 8.12 -27.41
C LYS A 298 -9.53 8.89 -26.13
N PRO A 299 -10.59 8.52 -25.37
CA PRO A 299 -10.85 9.16 -24.10
C PRO A 299 -9.80 8.77 -23.06
N VAL A 300 -9.62 9.64 -22.07
CA VAL A 300 -8.85 9.30 -20.86
C VAL A 300 -9.69 8.34 -20.01
N GLN A 301 -9.07 7.28 -19.50
CA GLN A 301 -9.72 6.33 -18.60
C GLN A 301 -9.24 6.57 -17.16
N THR A 302 -10.16 6.80 -16.23
CA THR A 302 -9.87 6.96 -14.79
C THR A 302 -10.53 5.86 -13.97
N PHE A 303 -10.05 5.66 -12.75
CA PHE A 303 -10.58 4.63 -11.85
C PHE A 303 -10.86 5.15 -10.44
N SER A 304 -10.43 6.37 -10.09
CA SER A 304 -10.52 6.93 -8.74
C SER A 304 -11.83 7.66 -8.43
N GLY A 305 -12.66 7.94 -9.43
CA GLY A 305 -13.95 8.62 -9.27
C GLY A 305 -15.06 7.68 -8.77
N ALA A 306 -16.00 8.19 -7.99
CA ALA A 306 -17.08 7.37 -7.41
C ALA A 306 -17.94 6.66 -8.48
N TRP A 307 -18.09 7.27 -9.65
CA TRP A 307 -18.83 6.72 -10.79
C TRP A 307 -18.00 5.87 -11.74
N ASP A 308 -16.68 5.86 -11.58
CA ASP A 308 -15.77 5.07 -12.42
C ASP A 308 -16.02 3.57 -12.18
N PRO A 309 -15.77 2.72 -13.19
CA PRO A 309 -15.76 1.29 -12.95
C PRO A 309 -14.65 0.92 -11.96
N TRP A 310 -14.82 -0.19 -11.25
CA TRP A 310 -13.68 -0.80 -10.57
C TRP A 310 -12.76 -1.40 -11.63
N TYR A 311 -11.44 -1.24 -11.49
CA TYR A 311 -10.48 -1.58 -12.54
C TYR A 311 -10.65 -3.01 -13.04
N TYR A 312 -10.69 -4.02 -12.17
CA TYR A 312 -10.81 -5.41 -12.61
C TYR A 312 -12.13 -5.72 -13.34
N LEU A 313 -13.24 -5.04 -12.98
CA LEU A 313 -14.51 -5.19 -13.70
C LEU A 313 -14.42 -4.57 -15.09
N HIS A 314 -13.77 -3.42 -15.20
CA HIS A 314 -13.49 -2.80 -16.48
C HIS A 314 -12.63 -3.70 -17.37
N VAL A 315 -11.55 -4.27 -16.83
CA VAL A 315 -10.71 -5.25 -17.55
C VAL A 315 -11.54 -6.44 -18.03
N LYS A 316 -12.41 -6.98 -17.15
CA LYS A 316 -13.31 -8.07 -17.51
C LYS A 316 -14.22 -7.67 -18.68
N ASP A 317 -14.96 -6.57 -18.54
CA ASP A 317 -15.94 -6.12 -19.51
C ASP A 317 -15.32 -5.83 -20.88
N ARG A 318 -14.12 -5.22 -20.90
CA ARG A 318 -13.36 -4.93 -22.13
C ARG A 318 -12.91 -6.20 -22.86
N THR A 319 -12.74 -7.31 -22.16
CA THR A 319 -12.15 -8.55 -22.71
C THR A 319 -13.14 -9.71 -22.83
N LEU A 320 -14.39 -9.56 -22.40
CA LEU A 320 -15.42 -10.62 -22.47
C LEU A 320 -15.58 -11.20 -23.89
N ASN A 321 -15.57 -10.34 -24.91
CA ASN A 321 -15.76 -10.71 -26.32
C ASN A 321 -14.49 -10.50 -27.17
N ALA A 322 -13.34 -10.24 -26.53
CA ALA A 322 -12.09 -10.06 -27.26
C ALA A 322 -11.56 -11.43 -27.72
N PRO A 323 -10.96 -11.53 -28.92
CA PRO A 323 -10.34 -12.78 -29.36
C PRO A 323 -9.16 -13.14 -28.45
N SER A 324 -8.90 -14.43 -28.25
CA SER A 324 -7.69 -14.86 -27.53
C SER A 324 -6.46 -14.43 -28.32
N ALA A 325 -5.51 -13.81 -27.64
CA ALA A 325 -4.35 -13.24 -28.29
C ALA A 325 -3.29 -14.31 -28.65
N GLY A 326 -3.44 -15.56 -28.21
CA GLY A 326 -2.55 -16.68 -28.52
C GLY A 326 -1.14 -16.53 -27.92
N PRO A 327 -0.37 -17.61 -27.75
CA PRO A 327 0.96 -17.56 -27.15
C PRO A 327 2.04 -16.90 -28.03
N SER A 328 1.82 -16.75 -29.34
CA SER A 328 2.83 -16.25 -30.30
C SER A 328 2.34 -15.15 -31.25
N ALA A 329 1.26 -14.42 -30.92
CA ALA A 329 0.92 -13.24 -31.71
C ALA A 329 2.09 -12.24 -31.63
N SER A 330 2.73 -11.99 -32.77
CA SER A 330 3.78 -10.99 -32.91
C SER A 330 3.21 -9.61 -32.57
N SER A 331 4.05 -8.73 -32.03
CA SER A 331 3.71 -7.34 -31.67
C SER A 331 3.06 -6.52 -32.81
N SER A 332 3.10 -7.03 -34.05
CA SER A 332 2.51 -6.44 -35.25
C SER A 332 1.02 -6.77 -35.51
N SER A 333 0.37 -7.71 -34.80
CA SER A 333 -1.07 -8.00 -34.98
C SER A 333 -1.98 -7.29 -33.96
N SER A 334 -1.58 -6.11 -33.51
CA SER A 334 -2.19 -5.29 -32.43
C SER A 334 -3.58 -4.69 -32.74
N SER A 335 -4.29 -5.17 -33.77
CA SER A 335 -5.57 -4.57 -34.18
C SER A 335 -6.80 -5.01 -33.37
N SER A 336 -6.68 -5.99 -32.46
CA SER A 336 -7.84 -6.53 -31.72
C SER A 336 -7.80 -6.37 -30.19
N SER A 337 -6.66 -6.10 -29.57
CA SER A 337 -6.59 -5.95 -28.10
C SER A 337 -7.13 -4.58 -27.68
N PRO A 338 -8.07 -4.50 -26.72
CA PRO A 338 -8.51 -3.22 -26.18
C PRO A 338 -7.34 -2.45 -25.56
N VAL A 339 -7.32 -1.14 -25.77
CA VAL A 339 -6.30 -0.21 -25.25
C VAL A 339 -6.97 0.97 -24.58
N ASP A 340 -6.46 1.35 -23.42
CA ASP A 340 -6.84 2.56 -22.71
C ASP A 340 -5.62 3.45 -22.42
N TYR A 341 -5.86 4.75 -22.23
CA TYR A 341 -4.83 5.71 -21.82
C TYR A 341 -5.19 6.24 -20.44
N ILE A 342 -4.47 5.75 -19.44
CA ILE A 342 -4.75 5.98 -18.02
C ILE A 342 -3.75 7.01 -17.50
N PRO A 343 -4.18 8.11 -16.85
CA PRO A 343 -3.26 9.05 -16.25
C PRO A 343 -2.31 8.35 -15.27
N LEU A 344 -1.02 8.71 -15.25
CA LEU A 344 -0.01 7.93 -14.53
C LEU A 344 -0.37 7.62 -13.06
N ALA A 345 -0.83 8.63 -12.31
CA ALA A 345 -1.22 8.44 -10.93
C ALA A 345 -2.53 7.62 -10.75
N GLU A 346 -3.44 7.68 -11.72
CA GLU A 346 -4.63 6.81 -11.75
C GLU A 346 -4.23 5.35 -11.98
N TYR A 347 -3.21 5.11 -12.82
CA TYR A 347 -2.70 3.76 -13.06
C TYR A 347 -2.08 3.16 -11.79
N PHE A 348 -1.27 3.94 -11.06
CA PHE A 348 -0.68 3.47 -9.80
C PHE A 348 -1.72 3.01 -8.79
N PHE A 349 -2.81 3.75 -8.63
CA PHE A 349 -3.83 3.45 -7.62
C PHE A 349 -5.12 2.83 -8.18
N ARG A 350 -5.03 2.21 -9.37
CA ARG A 350 -6.20 1.65 -10.10
C ARG A 350 -6.96 0.58 -9.31
N TYR A 351 -6.30 -0.11 -8.38
CA TYR A 351 -6.90 -1.13 -7.53
C TYR A 351 -7.35 -0.63 -6.15
N ASP A 352 -7.20 0.67 -5.83
CA ASP A 352 -7.63 1.22 -4.54
C ASP A 352 -9.15 1.07 -4.34
N ARG A 353 -9.94 1.38 -5.36
CA ARG A 353 -11.39 1.16 -5.34
C ARG A 353 -11.69 -0.32 -5.54
N GLY A 354 -12.30 -0.92 -4.51
CA GLY A 354 -12.58 -2.34 -4.44
C GLY A 354 -11.46 -3.17 -3.81
N GLY A 355 -10.28 -2.60 -3.54
CA GLY A 355 -9.13 -3.35 -3.01
C GLY A 355 -8.80 -4.55 -3.90
N PHE A 356 -8.41 -4.28 -5.15
CA PHE A 356 -8.56 -5.24 -6.25
C PHE A 356 -10.02 -5.63 -6.46
N TRP A 357 -10.40 -6.83 -6.03
CA TRP A 357 -11.76 -7.38 -6.11
C TRP A 357 -12.33 -7.81 -4.76
N VAL A 358 -11.55 -7.74 -3.68
CA VAL A 358 -11.96 -8.25 -2.36
C VAL A 358 -13.12 -7.43 -1.77
N GLY A 359 -13.27 -6.18 -2.16
CA GLY A 359 -14.38 -5.31 -1.78
C GLY A 359 -15.74 -5.86 -2.20
N ALA A 360 -15.82 -6.70 -3.24
CA ALA A 360 -17.05 -7.39 -3.62
C ALA A 360 -17.57 -8.31 -2.49
N ALA A 361 -16.67 -8.83 -1.64
CA ALA A 361 -17.05 -9.64 -0.49
C ALA A 361 -17.91 -8.88 0.53
N ALA A 362 -17.77 -7.55 0.63
CA ALA A 362 -18.64 -6.74 1.50
C ALA A 362 -20.11 -6.85 1.09
N PHE A 363 -20.41 -6.93 -0.21
CA PHE A 363 -21.78 -7.07 -0.72
C PHE A 363 -22.34 -8.47 -0.45
N THR A 364 -21.48 -9.51 -0.47
CA THR A 364 -21.89 -10.86 -0.03
C THR A 364 -22.13 -10.94 1.48
N TYR A 365 -21.43 -10.13 2.27
CA TYR A 365 -21.62 -10.04 3.71
C TYR A 365 -22.94 -9.33 4.04
N PHE A 366 -23.19 -8.17 3.44
CA PHE A 366 -24.43 -7.40 3.60
C PHE A 366 -25.46 -7.82 2.54
N LYS A 367 -26.05 -9.02 2.69
CA LYS A 367 -26.97 -9.64 1.71
C LYS A 367 -28.09 -8.76 1.15
N GLY A 368 -28.50 -7.70 1.87
CA GLY A 368 -29.51 -6.74 1.41
C GLY A 368 -28.98 -5.64 0.50
N VAL A 369 -27.68 -5.60 0.19
CA VAL A 369 -27.01 -4.59 -0.64
C VAL A 369 -26.56 -5.22 -1.95
N PRO A 370 -27.28 -4.99 -3.06
CA PRO A 370 -26.91 -5.50 -4.39
C PRO A 370 -25.53 -5.03 -4.85
N PHE A 371 -24.76 -5.92 -5.47
CA PHE A 371 -23.50 -5.57 -6.14
C PHE A 371 -23.78 -4.99 -7.53
N ASN A 372 -24.11 -3.70 -7.60
CA ASN A 372 -24.33 -2.98 -8.85
C ASN A 372 -23.68 -1.59 -8.83
N ARG A 373 -23.69 -0.90 -9.97
CA ARG A 373 -23.05 0.41 -10.14
C ARG A 373 -23.57 1.46 -9.14
N PHE A 374 -24.87 1.45 -8.85
CA PHE A 374 -25.46 2.40 -7.90
C PHE A 374 -24.94 2.21 -6.48
N PHE A 375 -24.92 0.98 -5.95
CA PHE A 375 -24.43 0.77 -4.58
C PHE A 375 -22.91 0.91 -4.46
N ARG A 376 -22.14 0.62 -5.52
CA ARG A 376 -20.70 0.94 -5.55
C ARG A 376 -20.45 2.44 -5.47
N TRP A 377 -21.26 3.26 -6.13
CA TRP A 377 -21.22 4.71 -6.00
C TRP A 377 -21.69 5.19 -4.62
N PHE A 378 -22.83 4.69 -4.13
CA PHE A 378 -23.42 5.13 -2.86
C PHE A 378 -22.51 4.82 -1.66
N LEU A 379 -21.79 3.70 -1.71
CA LEU A 379 -20.89 3.26 -0.65
C LEU A 379 -19.42 3.59 -0.93
N ASP A 380 -19.13 4.43 -1.93
CA ASP A 380 -17.77 4.65 -2.45
C ASP A 380 -16.74 4.93 -1.36
N ASP A 381 -17.07 5.79 -0.39
CA ASP A 381 -16.19 6.15 0.73
C ASP A 381 -15.69 4.94 1.53
N PHE A 382 -16.48 3.86 1.58
CA PHE A 382 -16.17 2.63 2.32
C PHE A 382 -15.44 1.59 1.49
N LEU A 383 -15.36 1.80 0.17
CA LEU A 383 -14.86 0.85 -0.81
C LEU A 383 -13.43 1.14 -1.26
N HIS A 384 -12.76 2.08 -0.61
CA HIS A 384 -11.31 2.33 -0.74
C HIS A 384 -10.51 1.47 0.24
N THR A 385 -9.28 1.09 -0.12
CA THR A 385 -8.45 0.13 0.63
C THR A 385 -8.31 0.45 2.11
N ARG A 386 -7.95 1.69 2.48
CA ARG A 386 -7.80 2.08 3.89
C ARG A 386 -9.06 1.84 4.72
N MET A 387 -10.24 2.11 4.13
CA MET A 387 -11.54 1.92 4.79
C MET A 387 -11.93 0.44 4.83
N LEU A 388 -11.74 -0.29 3.73
CA LEU A 388 -11.99 -1.73 3.64
C LEU A 388 -11.17 -2.51 4.67
N TYR A 389 -9.85 -2.27 4.76
CA TYR A 389 -8.99 -2.95 5.72
C TYR A 389 -9.40 -2.64 7.16
N ARG A 390 -9.66 -1.36 7.51
CA ARG A 390 -10.13 -1.01 8.86
C ARG A 390 -11.45 -1.68 9.20
N ALA A 391 -12.38 -1.79 8.26
CA ALA A 391 -13.64 -2.49 8.46
C ALA A 391 -13.43 -4.00 8.63
N LEU A 392 -12.56 -4.61 7.81
CA LEU A 392 -12.20 -6.02 7.89
C LEU A 392 -11.56 -6.37 9.25
N HIS A 393 -10.64 -5.55 9.73
CA HIS A 393 -10.02 -5.70 11.05
C HIS A 393 -11.00 -5.45 12.19
N GLY A 394 -11.76 -4.35 12.11
CA GLY A 394 -12.71 -3.96 13.14
C GLY A 394 -13.85 -4.97 13.31
N SER A 395 -14.25 -5.63 12.22
CA SER A 395 -15.28 -6.68 12.22
C SER A 395 -14.76 -8.05 12.69
N GLY A 396 -13.45 -8.29 12.62
CA GLY A 396 -12.85 -9.60 12.91
C GLY A 396 -12.97 -10.61 11.76
N GLU A 397 -13.56 -10.23 10.62
CA GLU A 397 -13.74 -11.11 9.46
C GLU A 397 -12.42 -11.41 8.73
N SER A 398 -11.34 -10.68 9.04
CA SER A 398 -9.97 -11.02 8.56
C SER A 398 -9.56 -12.45 8.90
N ALA A 399 -10.14 -13.06 9.96
CA ALA A 399 -9.86 -14.43 10.37
C ALA A 399 -10.50 -15.50 9.47
N ARG A 400 -11.35 -15.10 8.52
CA ARG A 400 -12.08 -15.99 7.60
C ARG A 400 -11.78 -15.71 6.13
N PHE A 401 -10.86 -14.80 5.87
CA PHE A 401 -10.46 -14.41 4.53
C PHE A 401 -9.09 -15.02 4.22
N ILE A 402 -8.99 -15.75 3.13
CA ILE A 402 -7.71 -16.13 2.56
C ILE A 402 -7.17 -14.88 1.88
N VAL A 403 -6.01 -14.41 2.34
CA VAL A 403 -5.28 -13.28 1.77
C VAL A 403 -3.83 -13.73 1.66
N GLN A 404 -3.46 -14.33 0.53
CA GLN A 404 -2.15 -14.93 0.34
C GLN A 404 -1.54 -14.51 -0.99
N ASP A 405 -0.26 -14.14 -0.94
CA ASP A 405 0.56 -13.85 -2.12
C ASP A 405 1.69 -14.87 -2.17
N LEU A 406 1.79 -15.54 -3.31
CA LEU A 406 2.45 -16.84 -3.42
C LEU A 406 3.36 -16.80 -4.65
N GLY A 407 4.67 -16.68 -4.43
CA GLY A 407 5.67 -16.67 -5.49
C GLY A 407 6.02 -18.09 -5.93
N LEU A 408 5.96 -18.37 -7.24
CA LEU A 408 6.15 -19.71 -7.81
C LEU A 408 7.06 -19.66 -9.06
N PRO A 409 7.82 -20.74 -9.34
CA PRO A 409 8.43 -20.90 -10.65
C PRO A 409 7.33 -20.96 -11.72
N TYR A 410 7.54 -20.28 -12.85
CA TYR A 410 6.56 -20.26 -13.96
C TYR A 410 6.11 -21.66 -14.39
N ARG A 411 7.04 -22.62 -14.45
CA ARG A 411 6.77 -24.02 -14.84
C ARG A 411 5.72 -24.73 -13.97
N ASN A 412 5.57 -24.29 -12.71
CA ASN A 412 4.66 -24.90 -11.75
C ASN A 412 3.41 -24.04 -11.48
N ALA A 413 3.30 -22.87 -12.10
CA ALA A 413 2.20 -21.93 -11.87
C ALA A 413 0.83 -22.52 -12.23
N GLU A 414 0.74 -23.24 -13.37
CA GLU A 414 -0.51 -23.87 -13.80
C GLU A 414 -1.00 -24.93 -12.81
N ALA A 415 -0.11 -25.85 -12.41
CA ALA A 415 -0.42 -26.87 -11.41
C ALA A 415 -0.89 -26.26 -10.07
N PHE A 416 -0.33 -25.11 -9.69
CA PHE A 416 -0.78 -24.39 -8.50
C PHE A 416 -2.17 -23.76 -8.67
N VAL A 417 -2.43 -23.13 -9.83
CA VAL A 417 -3.76 -22.57 -10.13
C VAL A 417 -4.81 -23.67 -10.13
N ASP A 418 -4.54 -24.84 -10.72
CA ASP A 418 -5.45 -25.98 -10.69
C ASP A 418 -5.75 -26.44 -9.26
N TYR A 419 -4.72 -26.60 -8.44
CA TYR A 419 -4.89 -26.92 -7.02
C TYR A 419 -5.77 -25.91 -6.29
N THR A 420 -5.53 -24.61 -6.47
CA THR A 420 -6.31 -23.56 -5.78
C THR A 420 -7.76 -23.49 -6.28
N ALA A 421 -7.98 -23.69 -7.58
CA ALA A 421 -9.32 -23.75 -8.16
C ALA A 421 -10.15 -24.90 -7.57
N GLU A 422 -9.55 -26.08 -7.39
CA GLU A 422 -10.20 -27.27 -6.84
C GLU A 422 -10.46 -27.16 -5.34
N ASN A 423 -9.49 -26.65 -4.57
CA ASN A 423 -9.53 -26.70 -3.11
C ASN A 423 -10.16 -25.46 -2.46
N PHE A 424 -10.13 -24.32 -3.16
CA PHE A 424 -10.60 -23.03 -2.66
C PHE A 424 -11.73 -22.44 -3.50
N GLY A 425 -11.74 -22.65 -4.81
CA GLY A 425 -12.75 -22.06 -5.71
C GLY A 425 -12.77 -20.53 -5.69
N ILE A 426 -11.64 -19.90 -5.35
CA ILE A 426 -11.50 -18.44 -5.25
C ILE A 426 -11.10 -17.90 -6.62
N TRP A 427 -11.89 -16.93 -7.08
CA TRP A 427 -11.63 -16.15 -8.29
C TRP A 427 -12.03 -14.69 -8.07
N PRO A 428 -11.42 -13.73 -8.78
CA PRO A 428 -10.27 -13.91 -9.68
C PRO A 428 -8.92 -14.10 -8.92
N LEU A 429 -7.87 -14.46 -9.67
CA LEU A 429 -6.48 -14.55 -9.19
C LEU A 429 -5.62 -13.46 -9.85
N TRP A 430 -4.68 -12.89 -9.09
CA TRP A 430 -3.69 -11.95 -9.61
C TRP A 430 -2.46 -12.69 -10.13
N LEU A 431 -1.89 -12.22 -11.24
CA LEU A 431 -0.61 -12.68 -11.78
C LEU A 431 0.36 -11.51 -11.81
N CYS A 432 1.47 -11.58 -11.10
CA CYS A 432 2.48 -10.53 -11.09
C CYS A 432 3.87 -11.10 -11.40
N PRO A 433 4.48 -10.79 -12.56
CA PRO A 433 5.84 -11.20 -12.86
C PRO A 433 6.82 -10.44 -11.97
N LEU A 434 7.85 -11.13 -11.45
CA LEU A 434 8.80 -10.55 -10.50
C LEU A 434 10.23 -10.92 -10.85
N LYS A 435 11.10 -9.91 -10.75
CA LYS A 435 12.55 -10.10 -10.71
C LYS A 435 12.95 -10.52 -9.30
N GLN A 436 13.62 -11.66 -9.17
CA GLN A 436 13.98 -12.21 -7.87
C GLN A 436 15.25 -11.59 -7.28
N THR A 437 15.34 -11.63 -5.96
CA THR A 437 16.56 -11.30 -5.21
C THR A 437 17.27 -12.60 -4.83
N ALA A 438 18.59 -12.66 -4.99
CA ALA A 438 19.38 -13.82 -4.61
C ALA A 438 19.35 -14.07 -3.08
N PRO A 439 19.30 -15.34 -2.64
CA PRO A 439 19.42 -15.69 -1.24
C PRO A 439 20.84 -15.39 -0.67
N PRO A 440 20.98 -15.23 0.66
CA PRO A 440 19.92 -15.23 1.66
C PRO A 440 19.09 -13.94 1.65
N THR A 441 17.76 -14.09 1.67
CA THR A 441 16.80 -12.97 1.69
C THR A 441 15.46 -13.44 2.25
N PHE A 442 14.68 -12.52 2.81
CA PHE A 442 13.27 -12.76 3.14
C PHE A 442 12.33 -12.54 1.96
N HIS A 443 12.85 -12.00 0.84
CA HIS A 443 12.07 -11.95 -0.38
C HIS A 443 11.82 -13.37 -0.91
N PRO A 444 10.60 -13.65 -1.39
CA PRO A 444 10.29 -14.90 -2.05
C PRO A 444 11.23 -15.10 -3.23
N HIS A 445 11.88 -16.26 -3.25
CA HIS A 445 12.70 -16.72 -4.35
C HIS A 445 12.30 -18.16 -4.67
N THR A 446 12.49 -18.57 -5.91
CA THR A 446 12.07 -19.88 -6.40
C THR A 446 13.36 -20.53 -6.83
N GLY A 447 13.81 -21.54 -6.07
CA GLY A 447 15.16 -22.09 -6.16
C GLY A 447 15.63 -22.44 -7.57
N GLU A 448 16.95 -22.67 -7.68
CA GLU A 448 17.82 -22.67 -8.87
C GLU A 448 18.48 -21.31 -9.12
N ALA A 449 19.23 -20.83 -8.13
CA ALA A 449 20.28 -19.85 -8.35
C ALA A 449 21.40 -20.50 -9.18
N GLU A 450 21.48 -20.19 -10.47
CA GLU A 450 22.55 -20.65 -11.33
C GLU A 450 23.78 -19.78 -11.11
N THR A 451 24.88 -20.38 -10.64
CA THR A 451 26.15 -19.66 -10.55
C THR A 451 26.92 -19.87 -11.85
N SER A 452 27.06 -18.80 -12.62
CA SER A 452 27.89 -18.79 -13.82
C SER A 452 29.36 -19.02 -13.47
N ALA A 453 30.17 -19.40 -14.47
CA ALA A 453 31.60 -19.69 -14.29
C ALA A 453 32.43 -18.50 -13.77
N ASP A 454 31.91 -17.27 -13.88
CA ASP A 454 32.49 -16.02 -13.37
C ASP A 454 32.04 -15.65 -11.94
N GLY A 455 31.24 -16.51 -11.30
CA GLY A 455 30.68 -16.29 -9.96
C GLY A 455 29.41 -15.44 -9.94
N THR A 456 28.83 -15.06 -11.08
CA THR A 456 27.53 -14.38 -11.11
C THR A 456 26.39 -15.34 -10.83
N VAL A 457 25.56 -15.01 -9.84
CA VAL A 457 24.36 -15.76 -9.49
C VAL A 457 23.17 -15.21 -10.29
N SER A 458 22.67 -15.99 -11.24
CA SER A 458 21.42 -15.74 -11.95
C SER A 458 20.28 -16.44 -11.21
N VAL A 459 19.17 -15.74 -10.97
CA VAL A 459 17.98 -16.32 -10.36
C VAL A 459 16.83 -16.21 -11.36
N PRO A 460 16.15 -17.31 -11.72
CA PRO A 460 15.06 -17.27 -12.67
C PRO A 460 13.93 -16.37 -12.16
N PRO A 461 13.21 -15.65 -13.05
CA PRO A 461 12.07 -14.85 -12.65
C PRO A 461 10.96 -15.76 -12.09
N SER A 462 10.16 -15.22 -11.17
CA SER A 462 8.97 -15.90 -10.64
C SER A 462 7.70 -15.21 -11.02
N LEU A 463 6.61 -15.95 -10.87
CA LEU A 463 5.26 -15.43 -10.94
C LEU A 463 4.67 -15.42 -9.53
N ASN A 464 4.23 -14.25 -9.05
CA ASN A 464 3.35 -14.17 -7.90
C ASN A 464 1.92 -14.45 -8.33
N ILE A 465 1.24 -15.27 -7.53
CA ILE A 465 -0.19 -15.53 -7.63
C ILE A 465 -0.88 -15.01 -6.36
N GLY A 466 -1.74 -14.01 -6.53
CA GLY A 466 -2.58 -13.46 -5.46
C GLY A 466 -3.89 -14.23 -5.30
N LEU A 467 -4.05 -14.89 -4.16
CA LEU A 467 -5.23 -15.69 -3.80
C LEU A 467 -6.01 -14.97 -2.68
N TRP A 468 -7.06 -14.24 -3.05
CA TRP A 468 -7.81 -13.39 -2.13
C TRP A 468 -9.32 -13.65 -2.18
N GLY A 469 -9.88 -14.19 -1.10
CA GLY A 469 -11.30 -14.51 -1.05
C GLY A 469 -11.76 -15.12 0.26
N TRP A 470 -13.04 -15.51 0.32
CA TRP A 470 -13.59 -16.20 1.47
C TRP A 470 -12.93 -17.57 1.63
N GLY A 471 -12.46 -17.86 2.85
CA GLY A 471 -12.07 -19.20 3.26
C GLY A 471 -13.21 -19.94 3.95
N PRO A 472 -12.94 -21.17 4.43
CA PRO A 472 -13.88 -21.93 5.24
C PRO A 472 -14.44 -21.13 6.42
N ALA A 473 -15.71 -21.37 6.75
CA ALA A 473 -16.35 -20.74 7.91
C ALA A 473 -15.89 -21.36 9.23
N ASP A 474 -15.55 -22.65 9.21
CA ASP A 474 -14.97 -23.34 10.35
C ASP A 474 -13.50 -22.97 10.52
N HIS A 475 -13.09 -22.75 11.77
CA HIS A 475 -11.75 -22.28 12.08
C HIS A 475 -10.70 -23.36 11.87
N ASP A 476 -11.00 -24.60 12.24
CA ASP A 476 -10.03 -25.69 12.17
C ASP A 476 -9.87 -26.15 10.72
N GLU A 477 -10.96 -26.15 9.93
CA GLU A 477 -10.88 -26.29 8.48
C GLU A 477 -10.08 -25.15 7.83
N PHE A 478 -10.29 -23.89 8.25
CA PHE A 478 -9.55 -22.74 7.74
C PHE A 478 -8.04 -22.86 7.99
N VAL A 479 -7.64 -23.25 9.21
CA VAL A 479 -6.23 -23.52 9.57
C VAL A 479 -5.66 -24.67 8.73
N THR A 480 -6.40 -25.77 8.62
CA THR A 480 -6.00 -26.96 7.84
C THR A 480 -5.77 -26.61 6.38
N LYS A 481 -6.67 -25.85 5.75
CA LYS A 481 -6.51 -25.42 4.35
C LYS A 481 -5.33 -24.47 4.17
N ASN A 482 -5.07 -23.54 5.09
CA ASN A 482 -3.90 -22.66 4.98
C ASN A 482 -2.59 -23.46 5.10
N ARG A 483 -2.50 -24.43 6.02
CA ARG A 483 -1.34 -25.32 6.13
C ARG A 483 -1.15 -26.17 4.88
N ALA A 484 -2.23 -26.72 4.33
CA ALA A 484 -2.17 -27.48 3.08
C ALA A 484 -1.72 -26.62 1.89
N LEU A 485 -2.17 -25.36 1.82
CA LEU A 485 -1.73 -24.39 0.81
C LEU A 485 -0.23 -24.09 0.93
N GLU A 486 0.27 -23.87 2.14
CA GLU A 486 1.69 -23.61 2.42
C GLU A 486 2.57 -24.83 2.11
N ALA A 487 2.10 -26.04 2.41
CA ALA A 487 2.76 -27.28 2.04
C ALA A 487 2.80 -27.47 0.51
N LYS A 488 1.67 -27.26 -0.18
CA LYS A 488 1.60 -27.38 -1.65
C LYS A 488 2.46 -26.34 -2.35
N LEU A 489 2.52 -25.12 -1.82
CA LEU A 489 3.41 -24.08 -2.32
C LEU A 489 4.88 -24.54 -2.26
N THR A 490 5.28 -25.09 -1.12
CA THR A 490 6.65 -25.59 -0.90
C THR A 490 6.96 -26.77 -1.81
N GLU A 491 6.03 -27.72 -1.96
CA GLU A 491 6.12 -28.86 -2.90
C GLU A 491 6.39 -28.39 -4.34
N LEU A 492 5.76 -27.29 -4.75
CA LEU A 492 5.91 -26.70 -6.09
C LEU A 492 7.10 -25.72 -6.19
N GLY A 493 8.00 -25.69 -5.20
CA GLY A 493 9.19 -24.84 -5.20
C GLY A 493 8.90 -23.34 -5.06
N GLY A 494 7.73 -23.00 -4.50
CA GLY A 494 7.30 -21.63 -4.26
C GLY A 494 7.56 -21.15 -2.84
N MET A 495 7.37 -19.85 -2.64
CA MET A 495 7.54 -19.15 -1.37
C MET A 495 6.43 -18.14 -1.13
N LYS A 496 6.03 -18.01 0.14
CA LYS A 496 4.96 -17.11 0.58
C LYS A 496 5.48 -15.73 0.95
N TRP A 497 4.67 -14.70 0.71
CA TRP A 497 4.94 -13.34 1.17
C TRP A 497 4.52 -13.13 2.63
N LEU A 498 5.36 -12.43 3.40
CA LEU A 498 5.26 -12.36 4.86
C LEU A 498 4.36 -11.24 5.42
N TYR A 499 3.56 -10.58 4.58
CA TYR A 499 2.58 -9.60 5.06
C TYR A 499 1.32 -10.26 5.65
N ALA A 500 0.96 -11.45 5.14
CA ALA A 500 -0.19 -12.23 5.58
C ALA A 500 0.13 -13.10 6.82
N HIS A 501 -0.91 -13.69 7.42
CA HIS A 501 -0.73 -14.66 8.52
C HIS A 501 -0.05 -15.93 8.02
N THR A 502 0.97 -16.39 8.74
CA THR A 502 1.74 -17.62 8.47
C THR A 502 1.22 -18.75 9.36
N TYR A 503 0.90 -19.91 8.75
CA TYR A 503 0.38 -21.10 9.43
C TYR A 503 1.41 -22.24 9.53
N TYR A 504 2.59 -22.05 8.94
CA TYR A 504 3.74 -22.94 9.06
C TYR A 504 4.07 -23.22 10.53
N ASP A 505 4.38 -24.49 10.79
CA ASP A 505 5.09 -24.84 12.00
C ASP A 505 6.51 -24.26 11.93
N GLN A 506 7.10 -23.97 13.08
CA GLN A 506 8.32 -23.17 13.15
C GLN A 506 9.49 -23.77 12.38
N GLU A 507 9.66 -25.09 12.46
CA GLU A 507 10.74 -25.78 11.75
C GLU A 507 10.58 -25.66 10.23
N ASP A 508 9.37 -25.89 9.72
CA ASP A 508 9.08 -25.80 8.29
C ASP A 508 9.20 -24.38 7.77
N PHE A 509 8.82 -23.38 8.58
CA PHE A 509 9.04 -21.98 8.24
C PHE A 509 10.53 -21.70 7.97
N TRP A 510 11.43 -22.14 8.85
CA TRP A 510 12.87 -21.85 8.69
C TRP A 510 13.53 -22.69 7.60
N LYS A 511 13.04 -23.90 7.31
CA LYS A 511 13.53 -24.71 6.17
C LYS A 511 13.40 -23.97 4.85
N VAL A 512 12.31 -23.21 4.66
CA VAL A 512 12.07 -22.39 3.45
C VAL A 512 13.11 -21.28 3.25
N TYR A 513 13.83 -20.88 4.30
CA TYR A 513 14.86 -19.82 4.25
C TYR A 513 16.30 -20.36 4.33
N ASN A 514 16.52 -21.63 3.95
CA ASN A 514 17.78 -22.33 4.13
C ASN A 514 18.26 -22.32 5.59
N ASN A 515 17.31 -22.57 6.49
CA ASN A 515 17.48 -22.52 7.95
C ASN A 515 17.75 -21.10 8.48
N LYS A 516 18.00 -21.00 9.78
CA LYS A 516 17.94 -19.75 10.54
C LYS A 516 19.31 -19.11 10.78
N GLU A 517 20.41 -19.80 10.46
CA GLU A 517 21.76 -19.46 10.91
C GLU A 517 22.23 -18.11 10.38
N TRP A 518 22.03 -17.83 9.09
CA TRP A 518 22.41 -16.54 8.49
C TRP A 518 21.66 -15.37 9.15
N TYR A 519 20.39 -15.60 9.48
CA TYR A 519 19.51 -14.62 10.10
C TYR A 519 19.85 -14.42 11.57
N ASP A 520 20.17 -15.48 12.30
CA ASP A 520 20.61 -15.41 13.69
C ASP A 520 21.97 -14.72 13.82
N ALA A 521 22.93 -15.04 12.95
CA ALA A 521 24.21 -14.32 12.89
C ALA A 521 24.02 -12.82 12.63
N LEU A 522 23.09 -12.45 11.74
CA LEU A 522 22.75 -11.05 11.49
C LEU A 522 22.15 -10.38 12.72
N ARG A 523 21.25 -11.08 13.44
CA ARG A 523 20.62 -10.56 14.66
C ARG A 523 21.61 -10.37 15.79
N GLU A 524 22.57 -11.27 15.95
CA GLU A 524 23.64 -11.13 16.93
C GLU A 524 24.52 -9.93 16.59
N LYS A 525 25.00 -9.86 15.34
CA LYS A 525 25.85 -8.77 14.86
C LYS A 525 25.23 -7.39 15.03
N TYR A 526 23.91 -7.26 14.83
CA TYR A 526 23.18 -5.99 14.87
C TYR A 526 22.28 -5.84 16.10
N HIS A 527 22.57 -6.59 17.18
CA HIS A 527 21.92 -6.47 18.50
C HIS A 527 20.39 -6.62 18.49
N ALA A 528 19.85 -7.39 17.55
CA ALA A 528 18.43 -7.60 17.34
C ALA A 528 17.86 -8.80 18.12
N THR A 529 18.66 -9.46 18.96
CA THR A 529 18.25 -10.68 19.68
C THR A 529 17.10 -10.47 20.66
N THR A 530 16.91 -9.24 21.17
CA THR A 530 15.78 -8.84 22.02
C THR A 530 14.50 -8.52 21.24
N LEU A 531 14.60 -8.35 19.91
CA LEU A 531 13.44 -8.10 19.04
C LEU A 531 12.74 -9.42 18.71
N PRO A 532 11.41 -9.42 18.49
CA PRO A 532 10.74 -10.60 17.95
C PRO A 532 11.36 -11.04 16.61
N THR A 533 11.50 -12.35 16.40
CA THR A 533 11.98 -12.87 15.11
C THR A 533 10.97 -12.61 13.99
N VAL A 534 11.37 -12.79 12.72
CA VAL A 534 10.43 -12.76 11.60
C VAL A 534 9.28 -13.74 11.86
N TYR A 535 9.58 -14.99 12.23
CA TYR A 535 8.56 -15.99 12.58
C TYR A 535 7.61 -15.49 13.68
N ASP A 536 8.12 -14.92 14.78
CA ASP A 536 7.28 -14.40 15.87
C ASP A 536 6.35 -13.26 15.45
N LYS A 537 6.74 -12.52 14.41
CA LYS A 537 5.95 -11.41 13.87
C LYS A 537 4.86 -11.87 12.89
N VAL A 538 5.07 -12.98 12.19
CA VAL A 538 4.18 -13.44 11.11
C VAL A 538 3.30 -14.62 11.52
N LYS A 539 3.74 -15.44 12.49
CA LYS A 539 3.01 -16.61 12.94
C LYS A 539 1.67 -16.24 13.54
N ILE A 540 0.67 -17.10 13.32
CA ILE A 540 -0.59 -17.03 14.02
C ILE A 540 -0.55 -17.93 15.27
N ASP A 541 -1.03 -17.41 16.38
CA ASP A 541 -1.30 -18.23 17.56
C ASP A 541 -2.66 -18.90 17.39
N VAL A 542 -2.64 -20.15 16.90
CA VAL A 542 -3.84 -20.91 16.52
C VAL A 542 -4.78 -21.10 17.72
N GLU A 543 -4.26 -21.40 18.90
CA GLU A 543 -5.09 -21.62 20.09
C GLU A 543 -5.67 -20.32 20.63
N ALA A 544 -4.87 -19.24 20.70
CA ALA A 544 -5.39 -17.94 21.09
C ALA A 544 -6.48 -17.46 20.11
N ARG A 545 -6.33 -17.74 18.82
CA ARG A 545 -7.35 -17.43 17.79
C ARG A 545 -8.56 -18.32 17.88
N ARG A 546 -8.41 -19.61 18.20
CA ARG A 546 -9.54 -20.51 18.46
C ARG A 546 -10.36 -19.99 19.66
N ALA A 547 -9.69 -19.59 20.74
CA ALA A 547 -10.35 -19.00 21.92
C ALA A 547 -11.03 -17.66 21.59
N GLU A 548 -10.37 -16.78 20.85
CA GLU A 548 -10.94 -15.50 20.39
C GLU A 548 -12.15 -15.71 19.47
N SER A 549 -12.09 -16.69 18.56
CA SER A 549 -13.17 -17.06 17.65
C SER A 549 -14.40 -17.55 18.43
N ARG A 550 -14.21 -18.42 19.43
CA ARG A 550 -15.30 -18.87 20.34
C ARG A 550 -15.95 -17.69 21.05
N ARG A 551 -15.16 -16.84 21.71
CA ARG A 551 -15.64 -15.63 22.40
C ARG A 551 -16.35 -14.65 21.46
N THR A 552 -15.86 -14.51 20.23
CA THR A 552 -16.45 -13.60 19.23
C THR A 552 -17.79 -14.14 18.72
N LYS A 553 -17.90 -15.46 18.47
CA LYS A 553 -19.16 -16.13 18.13
C LYS A 553 -20.24 -15.94 19.21
N GLU A 554 -19.82 -15.93 20.47
CA GLU A 554 -20.70 -15.69 21.63
C GLU A 554 -21.11 -14.21 21.80
N SER A 555 -20.36 -13.27 21.19
CA SER A 555 -20.63 -11.84 21.23
C SER A 555 -21.61 -11.38 20.14
N LEU A 556 -22.32 -10.28 20.38
CA LEU A 556 -23.07 -9.55 19.35
C LEU A 556 -22.19 -9.18 18.13
N LYS A 557 -20.88 -9.00 18.31
CA LYS A 557 -19.93 -8.74 17.21
C LYS A 557 -19.76 -9.92 16.25
N GLY A 558 -19.91 -11.16 16.70
CA GLY A 558 -19.82 -12.34 15.84
C GLY A 558 -21.10 -12.63 15.05
N ARG A 559 -22.21 -11.94 15.36
CA ARG A 559 -23.49 -12.10 14.63
C ARG A 559 -23.52 -11.17 13.43
N LYS A 560 -23.64 -11.72 12.22
CA LYS A 560 -23.86 -10.92 11.01
C LYS A 560 -25.24 -10.24 11.08
N PRO A 561 -25.40 -8.97 10.66
CA PRO A 561 -24.39 -8.06 10.09
C PRO A 561 -23.72 -7.11 11.12
N PHE A 562 -23.94 -7.30 12.43
CA PHE A 562 -23.51 -6.35 13.47
C PHE A 562 -21.99 -6.16 13.55
N GLY A 563 -21.20 -7.22 13.37
CA GLY A 563 -19.74 -7.12 13.28
C GLY A 563 -19.27 -6.19 12.16
N GLY A 564 -19.90 -6.31 10.98
CA GLY A 564 -19.65 -5.43 9.84
C GLY A 564 -20.00 -3.97 10.14
N PHE A 565 -21.17 -3.70 10.75
CA PHE A 565 -21.54 -2.34 11.14
C PHE A 565 -20.57 -1.73 12.17
N TYR A 566 -20.10 -2.53 13.12
CA TYR A 566 -19.07 -2.08 14.06
C TYR A 566 -17.74 -1.76 13.35
N GLY A 567 -17.33 -2.57 12.37
CA GLY A 567 -16.18 -2.30 11.51
C GLY A 567 -16.32 -1.01 10.71
N ILE A 568 -17.49 -0.76 10.12
CA ILE A 568 -17.81 0.49 9.41
C ILE A 568 -17.72 1.68 10.36
N TRP A 569 -18.35 1.59 11.54
CA TRP A 569 -18.30 2.66 12.55
C TRP A 569 -16.86 3.01 12.97
N LYS A 570 -16.03 1.99 13.22
CA LYS A 570 -14.59 2.18 13.50
C LYS A 570 -13.85 2.86 12.34
N SER A 571 -14.21 2.53 11.11
CA SER A 571 -13.62 3.13 9.91
C SER A 571 -14.03 4.59 9.77
N ILE A 572 -15.30 4.95 10.04
CA ILE A 572 -15.76 6.35 10.05
C ILE A 572 -15.00 7.18 11.10
N GLN A 573 -14.79 6.64 12.30
CA GLN A 573 -14.03 7.32 13.36
C GLN A 573 -12.59 7.67 12.95
N SER A 574 -11.98 6.89 12.06
CA SER A 574 -10.64 7.17 11.55
C SER A 574 -10.55 8.41 10.67
N LYS A 575 -11.66 8.80 10.04
CA LYS A 575 -11.72 9.84 9.00
C LYS A 575 -10.89 9.55 7.74
N ASP A 576 -10.46 8.30 7.51
CA ASP A 576 -9.67 7.94 6.33
C ASP A 576 -10.42 8.16 5.01
N TYR A 577 -11.76 8.18 5.03
CA TYR A 577 -12.56 8.60 3.87
C TYR A 577 -12.21 10.02 3.38
N MET A 578 -11.72 10.90 4.25
CA MET A 578 -11.28 12.24 3.84
C MET A 578 -9.98 12.20 3.03
N LEU A 579 -9.14 11.17 3.18
CA LEU A 579 -7.86 11.06 2.48
C LEU A 579 -8.06 10.88 0.98
N HIS A 580 -8.97 9.98 0.57
CA HIS A 580 -9.25 9.78 -0.86
C HIS A 580 -10.07 10.93 -1.45
N ARG A 581 -10.98 11.55 -0.68
CA ARG A 581 -11.72 12.75 -1.13
C ARG A 581 -10.80 13.94 -1.41
N HIS A 582 -9.72 14.07 -0.65
CA HIS A 582 -8.73 15.15 -0.78
C HIS A 582 -7.44 14.71 -1.50
N ALA A 583 -7.45 13.55 -2.16
CA ALA A 583 -6.33 13.08 -2.94
C ALA A 583 -6.01 14.08 -4.06
N LYS A 584 -4.78 14.60 -4.07
CA LYS A 584 -4.31 15.57 -5.07
C LYS A 584 -3.82 14.88 -6.34
N TRP A 585 -3.50 13.59 -6.24
CA TRP A 585 -3.05 12.75 -7.35
C TRP A 585 -4.16 12.38 -8.33
N LYS A 586 -5.43 12.48 -7.94
CA LYS A 586 -6.58 12.17 -8.82
C LYS A 586 -6.53 13.03 -10.07
N TYR A 587 -6.82 12.41 -11.20
CA TYR A 587 -6.85 13.12 -12.47
C TYR A 587 -7.91 14.21 -12.46
N LYS A 588 -7.55 15.39 -12.94
CA LYS A 588 -8.45 16.51 -13.16
C LYS A 588 -8.30 16.90 -14.61
N GLU A 589 -9.39 16.82 -15.36
CA GLU A 589 -9.41 17.35 -16.72
C GLU A 589 -9.00 18.83 -16.67
N GLU A 590 -8.03 19.20 -17.51
CA GLU A 590 -7.69 20.60 -17.71
C GLU A 590 -8.95 21.29 -18.26
N LYS A 591 -9.52 22.20 -17.46
CA LYS A 591 -10.58 23.08 -17.94
C LYS A 591 -9.97 23.94 -19.05
N LYS A 592 -10.27 23.60 -20.30
CA LYS A 592 -9.94 24.41 -21.47
C LYS A 592 -10.60 25.77 -21.40
#